data_AF-A0A2V8K172-F1
#
_entry.id   AF-A0A2V8K172-F1
#
_cell.length_a   1.000
_cell.length_b   1.000
_cell.length_c   1.000
_cell.angle_alpha   90.00
_cell.angle_beta   90.00
_cell.angle_gamma   90.00
#
_symmetry.space_group_name_H-M   'P 1'
#
loop_
_entity.id
_entity.type
_entity.pdbx_description
1 polymer ?
#
loop_
_entity_poly.entity_id
_entity_poly.type
_entity_poly.pdbx_seq_one_letter_code
_entity_poly.pdbx_strand_id
1 'polypeptide(L)'
;MENLGSLAPEIESSLSEQNAVRDWRPVATFAWIHCDASFSDCLRLIALAANVEYRPVDVRPAGFSLEDLKKRSLADRLTALCARYRCPLNIGIPSESDVAEELLRQLMVLDRTTLGGGAECDVDMVLLKLNLVGIRAMITRDLRMLDALNYFYELPRRLWTSLRANPRLLVFWLCIYAQLLRTPDWQQCRLP
;
A
#
# COMPACT_ATOMS: atom_id res chain seq x y z
N MET A 1 20.75 -6.85 -7.83
CA MET A 1 20.32 -5.59 -7.22
C MET A 1 19.86 -4.68 -8.35
N GLU A 2 18.55 -4.62 -8.62
CA GLU A 2 18.04 -3.54 -9.46
C GLU A 2 18.29 -2.23 -8.70
N ASN A 3 19.11 -1.38 -9.31
CA ASN A 3 19.51 -0.10 -8.75
C ASN A 3 18.27 0.80 -8.69
N LEU A 4 18.10 1.57 -7.60
CA LEU A 4 16.99 2.55 -7.48
C LEU A 4 16.97 3.57 -8.63
N GLY A 5 18.06 3.65 -9.40
CA GLY A 5 18.11 4.31 -10.69
C GLY A 5 17.67 5.77 -10.59
N SER A 6 16.74 6.17 -11.45
CA SER A 6 16.21 7.53 -11.54
C SER A 6 15.30 7.93 -10.37
N LEU A 7 14.91 7.03 -9.47
CA LEU A 7 13.98 7.33 -8.37
C LEU A 7 14.65 7.97 -7.15
N ALA A 8 15.94 7.70 -6.93
CA ALA A 8 16.66 8.18 -5.74
C ALA A 8 16.59 9.71 -5.55
N PRO A 9 16.89 10.55 -6.56
CA PRO A 9 16.81 12.01 -6.40
C PRO A 9 15.37 12.51 -6.23
N GLU A 10 14.38 11.88 -6.88
CA GLU A 10 12.95 12.26 -6.74
C GLU A 10 12.46 12.01 -5.30
N ILE A 11 12.88 10.89 -4.70
CA ILE A 11 12.53 10.52 -3.32
C ILE A 11 13.20 11.46 -2.33
N GLU A 12 14.49 11.76 -2.51
CA GLU A 12 15.23 12.68 -1.63
C GLU A 12 14.61 14.08 -1.64
N SER A 13 14.22 14.60 -2.82
CA SER A 13 13.51 15.88 -2.93
C SER A 13 12.16 15.84 -2.22
N SER A 14 11.33 14.83 -2.48
CA SER A 14 10.00 14.67 -1.89
C SER A 14 10.04 14.58 -0.36
N LEU A 15 11.01 13.84 0.20
CA LEU A 15 11.20 13.73 1.64
C LEU A 15 11.77 15.00 2.29
N SER A 16 12.31 15.95 1.51
CA SER A 16 12.89 17.19 2.02
C SER A 16 11.92 18.38 2.06
N GLU A 17 10.80 18.31 1.31
CA GLU A 17 9.89 19.45 1.11
C GLU A 17 8.66 19.48 2.04
N GLN A 18 8.06 20.66 2.20
CA GLN A 18 6.82 20.90 2.95
C GLN A 18 5.56 20.27 2.30
N ASN A 19 5.66 19.81 1.04
CA ASN A 19 4.60 19.10 0.31
C ASN A 19 4.74 17.56 0.38
N ALA A 20 5.49 17.03 1.35
CA ALA A 20 5.73 15.60 1.53
C ALA A 20 4.48 14.79 1.94
N VAL A 21 3.29 15.40 2.01
CA VAL A 21 2.05 14.74 2.40
C VAL A 21 0.95 15.21 1.49
N ARG A 22 0.13 14.26 1.03
CA ARG A 22 -1.05 14.55 0.24
C ARG A 22 -2.30 14.02 0.92
N ASP A 23 -3.35 14.83 0.94
CA ASP A 23 -4.65 14.39 1.44
C ASP A 23 -5.42 13.62 0.36
N TRP A 24 -5.57 12.32 0.58
CA TRP A 24 -6.30 11.42 -0.31
C TRP A 24 -7.72 11.11 0.21
N ARG A 25 -8.14 11.67 1.35
CA ARG A 25 -9.50 11.49 1.90
C ARG A 25 -10.64 11.75 0.89
N PRO A 26 -10.55 12.76 -0.02
CA PRO A 26 -11.60 12.98 -1.00
C PRO A 26 -11.85 11.78 -1.93
N VAL A 27 -10.91 10.84 -2.08
CA VAL A 27 -11.15 9.62 -2.88
C VAL A 27 -12.26 8.76 -2.29
N ALA A 28 -12.39 8.73 -0.96
CA ALA A 28 -13.39 7.90 -0.28
C ALA A 28 -14.84 8.32 -0.59
N THR A 29 -15.06 9.48 -1.22
CA THR A 29 -16.39 9.94 -1.63
C THR A 29 -16.86 9.36 -2.97
N PHE A 30 -15.98 8.72 -3.73
CA PHE A 30 -16.33 8.11 -5.02
C PHE A 30 -16.70 6.63 -4.88
N ALA A 31 -17.53 6.12 -5.78
CA ALA A 31 -17.86 4.69 -5.85
C ALA A 31 -16.71 3.85 -6.43
N TRP A 32 -16.03 4.38 -7.45
CA TRP A 32 -14.82 3.84 -8.04
C TRP A 32 -14.06 4.93 -8.79
N ILE A 33 -12.76 4.75 -9.00
CA ILE A 33 -11.94 5.63 -9.83
C ILE A 33 -11.14 4.83 -10.87
N HIS A 34 -11.09 5.36 -12.09
CA HIS A 34 -10.26 4.86 -13.18
C HIS A 34 -9.00 5.70 -13.33
N CYS A 35 -7.87 5.05 -13.62
CA CYS A 35 -6.61 5.70 -13.94
C CYS A 35 -6.02 5.05 -15.20
N ASP A 36 -5.54 5.88 -16.13
CA ASP A 36 -4.95 5.39 -17.39
C ASP A 36 -3.53 4.85 -17.16
N ALA A 37 -2.86 5.35 -16.12
CA ALA A 37 -1.53 4.89 -15.71
C ALA A 37 -1.53 3.40 -15.32
N SER A 38 -0.35 2.79 -15.35
CA SER A 38 -0.15 1.45 -14.80
C SER A 38 -0.24 1.46 -13.27
N PHE A 39 -0.42 0.29 -12.65
CA PHE A 39 -0.38 0.14 -11.20
C PHE A 39 0.91 0.74 -10.60
N SER A 40 2.07 0.41 -11.17
CA SER A 40 3.37 0.86 -10.69
C SER A 40 3.55 2.37 -10.86
N ASP A 41 3.06 2.95 -11.94
CA ASP A 41 3.15 4.40 -12.17
C ASP A 41 2.25 5.17 -11.20
N CYS A 42 1.03 4.67 -10.98
CA CYS A 42 0.11 5.24 -10.00
C CYS A 42 0.71 5.13 -8.59
N LEU A 43 1.28 3.98 -8.24
CA LEU A 43 1.93 3.78 -6.94
C LEU A 43 3.15 4.68 -6.75
N ARG A 44 3.96 4.90 -7.79
CA ARG A 44 5.07 5.87 -7.76
C ARG A 44 4.57 7.28 -7.50
N LEU A 45 3.52 7.73 -8.20
CA LEU A 45 2.95 9.06 -8.01
C LEU A 45 2.43 9.24 -6.58
N ILE A 46 1.72 8.24 -6.06
CA ILE A 46 1.24 8.26 -4.67
C ILE A 46 2.41 8.31 -3.69
N ALA A 47 3.43 7.47 -3.89
CA ALA A 47 4.62 7.41 -3.04
C ALA A 47 5.40 8.74 -3.00
N LEU A 48 5.37 9.52 -4.08
CA LEU A 48 6.00 10.84 -4.18
C LEU A 48 5.07 12.01 -3.80
N ALA A 49 3.88 11.72 -3.27
CA ALA A 49 2.82 12.71 -2.98
C ALA A 49 2.39 13.54 -4.21
N ALA A 50 2.64 13.04 -5.42
CA ALA A 50 2.36 13.70 -6.69
C ALA A 50 0.87 13.62 -7.08
N ASN A 51 0.48 14.38 -8.12
CA ASN A 51 -0.87 14.32 -8.69
C ASN A 51 -1.09 12.97 -9.38
N VAL A 52 -2.16 12.27 -8.99
CA VAL A 52 -2.69 11.12 -9.72
C VAL A 52 -3.88 11.61 -10.53
N GLU A 53 -3.77 11.53 -11.85
CA GLU A 53 -4.91 11.79 -12.73
C GLU A 53 -5.85 10.58 -12.70
N TYR A 54 -7.09 10.81 -12.27
CA TYR A 54 -8.12 9.79 -12.23
C TYR A 54 -9.48 10.35 -12.62
N ARG A 55 -10.38 9.46 -13.05
CA ARG A 55 -11.77 9.77 -13.39
C ARG A 55 -12.71 8.95 -12.51
N PRO A 56 -13.63 9.58 -11.76
CA PRO A 56 -14.69 8.86 -11.06
C PRO A 56 -15.53 8.02 -12.03
N VAL A 57 -15.96 6.86 -11.57
CA VAL A 57 -16.82 5.95 -12.31
C VAL A 57 -17.99 5.58 -11.43
N ASP A 58 -19.21 5.78 -11.94
CA ASP A 58 -20.45 5.48 -11.21
C ASP A 58 -20.70 3.97 -11.06
N VAL A 59 -20.09 3.18 -11.94
CA VAL A 59 -20.22 1.72 -11.97
C VAL A 59 -19.04 1.06 -11.26
N ARG A 60 -19.34 0.40 -10.15
CA ARG A 60 -18.39 -0.45 -9.44
C ARG A 60 -18.00 -1.66 -10.33
N PRO A 61 -16.73 -2.05 -10.40
CA PRO A 61 -16.36 -3.31 -11.03
C PRO A 61 -17.03 -4.49 -10.32
N ALA A 62 -17.15 -5.62 -11.03
CA ALA A 62 -17.68 -6.85 -10.46
C ALA A 62 -17.06 -7.18 -9.10
N GLY A 63 -17.86 -7.79 -8.23
CA GLY A 63 -17.45 -8.15 -6.86
C GLY A 63 -16.14 -8.94 -6.86
N PHE A 64 -15.24 -8.58 -5.95
CA PHE A 64 -13.98 -9.30 -5.76
C PHE A 64 -14.14 -10.32 -4.66
N SER A 65 -14.24 -11.58 -5.06
CA SER A 65 -14.32 -12.69 -4.14
C SER A 65 -12.94 -12.97 -3.54
N LEU A 66 -12.77 -12.66 -2.26
CA LEU A 66 -11.58 -13.01 -1.49
C LEU A 66 -11.37 -14.53 -1.45
N GLU A 67 -12.45 -15.30 -1.39
CA GLU A 67 -12.39 -16.76 -1.42
C GLU A 67 -11.87 -17.28 -2.75
N ASP A 68 -12.24 -16.66 -3.87
CA ASP A 68 -11.69 -17.06 -5.17
C ASP A 68 -10.26 -16.59 -5.35
N LEU A 69 -9.87 -15.46 -4.73
CA LEU A 69 -8.47 -15.06 -4.68
C LEU A 69 -7.63 -16.10 -3.92
N LYS A 70 -8.12 -16.59 -2.78
CA LYS A 70 -7.44 -17.63 -1.98
C LYS A 70 -7.27 -18.96 -2.72
N LYS A 71 -8.11 -19.27 -3.72
CA LYS A 71 -7.99 -20.49 -4.53
C LYS A 71 -6.94 -20.39 -5.64
N ARG A 72 -6.52 -19.17 -6.00
CA ARG A 72 -5.55 -18.93 -7.08
C ARG A 72 -4.13 -19.24 -6.66
N SER A 73 -3.28 -19.49 -7.66
CA SER A 73 -1.83 -19.50 -7.47
C SER A 73 -1.35 -18.12 -6.98
N LEU A 74 -0.19 -18.09 -6.35
CA LEU A 74 0.41 -16.88 -5.80
C LEU A 74 0.63 -15.77 -6.84
N ALA A 75 1.22 -16.12 -7.99
CA ALA A 75 1.45 -15.20 -9.11
C ALA A 75 0.12 -14.65 -9.68
N ASP A 76 -0.91 -15.50 -9.76
CA ASP A 76 -2.24 -15.08 -10.21
C ASP A 76 -2.92 -14.16 -9.21
N ARG A 77 -2.69 -14.34 -7.90
CA ARG A 77 -3.19 -13.43 -6.86
C ARG A 77 -2.58 -12.05 -7.00
N LEU A 78 -1.25 -11.98 -7.19
CA LEU A 78 -0.54 -10.72 -7.35
C LEU A 78 -1.07 -9.98 -8.58
N THR A 79 -1.14 -10.67 -9.71
CA THR A 79 -1.66 -10.13 -10.97
C THR A 79 -3.10 -9.65 -10.81
N ALA A 80 -3.97 -10.44 -10.15
CA ALA A 80 -5.36 -10.07 -9.92
C ALA A 80 -5.52 -8.84 -9.03
N LEU A 81 -4.71 -8.70 -7.98
CA LEU A 81 -4.74 -7.52 -7.11
C LEU A 81 -4.22 -6.27 -7.84
N CYS A 82 -3.10 -6.38 -8.56
CA CYS A 82 -2.58 -5.28 -9.37
C CYS A 82 -3.58 -4.84 -10.46
N ALA A 83 -4.30 -5.79 -11.06
CA ALA A 83 -5.33 -5.50 -12.05
C ALA A 83 -6.57 -4.84 -11.43
N ARG A 84 -7.07 -5.37 -10.29
CA ARG A 84 -8.21 -4.77 -9.56
C ARG A 84 -7.87 -3.35 -9.12
N TYR A 85 -6.72 -3.19 -8.48
CA TYR A 85 -6.26 -1.93 -7.92
C TYR A 85 -5.36 -1.17 -8.87
N ARG A 86 -5.62 -1.23 -10.19
CA ARG A 86 -4.86 -0.47 -11.20
C ARG A 86 -4.66 0.99 -10.79
N CYS A 87 -5.69 1.60 -10.20
CA CYS A 87 -5.53 2.76 -9.33
C CYS A 87 -5.54 2.31 -7.86
N PRO A 88 -4.40 2.30 -7.15
CA PRO A 88 -4.28 1.81 -5.78
C PRO A 88 -5.18 2.54 -4.78
N LEU A 89 -5.50 3.81 -5.06
CA LEU A 89 -6.38 4.65 -4.25
C LEU A 89 -7.80 4.04 -4.07
N ASN A 90 -8.24 3.16 -4.98
CA ASN A 90 -9.53 2.46 -4.86
C ASN A 90 -9.64 1.61 -3.58
N ILE A 91 -8.52 1.15 -2.99
CA ILE A 91 -8.55 0.43 -1.71
C ILE A 91 -9.15 1.30 -0.60
N GLY A 92 -9.06 2.63 -0.70
CA GLY A 92 -9.60 3.60 0.25
C GLY A 92 -11.11 3.80 0.18
N ILE A 93 -11.79 3.24 -0.82
CA ILE A 93 -13.22 3.40 -1.01
C ILE A 93 -13.99 2.55 0.02
N PRO A 94 -15.14 3.02 0.58
CA PRO A 94 -15.89 2.28 1.59
C PRO A 94 -16.27 0.86 1.18
N SER A 95 -16.56 0.63 -0.09
CA SER A 95 -16.94 -0.67 -0.62
C SER A 95 -15.83 -1.73 -0.59
N GLU A 96 -14.57 -1.31 -0.45
CA GLU A 96 -13.40 -2.19 -0.39
C GLU A 96 -12.94 -2.49 1.05
N SER A 97 -13.74 -2.12 2.05
CA SER A 97 -13.38 -2.31 3.47
C SER A 97 -13.10 -3.77 3.81
N ASP A 98 -13.93 -4.71 3.36
CA ASP A 98 -13.71 -6.15 3.63
C ASP A 98 -12.41 -6.66 3.02
N VAL A 99 -12.05 -6.16 1.84
CA VAL A 99 -10.78 -6.51 1.19
C VAL A 99 -9.62 -5.95 1.99
N ALA A 100 -9.70 -4.67 2.39
CA ALA A 100 -8.67 -4.04 3.21
C ALA A 100 -8.46 -4.75 4.56
N GLU A 101 -9.54 -5.13 5.25
CA GLU A 101 -9.49 -5.89 6.50
C GLU A 101 -8.85 -7.28 6.30
N GLU A 102 -9.18 -7.98 5.22
CA GLU A 102 -8.55 -9.27 4.93
C GLU A 102 -7.06 -9.13 4.60
N LEU A 103 -6.65 -8.11 3.83
CA LEU A 103 -5.23 -7.84 3.58
C LEU A 103 -4.49 -7.51 4.89
N LEU A 104 -5.10 -6.72 5.77
CA LEU A 104 -4.56 -6.41 7.09
C LEU A 104 -4.42 -7.69 7.95
N ARG A 105 -5.45 -8.53 8.00
CA ARG A 105 -5.43 -9.81 8.73
C ARG A 105 -4.33 -10.72 8.21
N GLN A 106 -4.15 -10.82 6.89
CA GLN A 106 -3.07 -11.62 6.30
C GLN A 106 -1.69 -11.09 6.70
N LEU A 107 -1.46 -9.77 6.65
CA LEU A 107 -0.22 -9.16 7.10
C LEU A 107 0.07 -9.48 8.57
N MET A 108 -0.92 -9.27 9.43
CA MET A 108 -0.75 -9.34 10.88
C MET A 108 -0.72 -10.75 11.45
N VAL A 109 -1.30 -11.73 10.74
CA VAL A 109 -1.38 -13.12 11.20
C VAL A 109 -0.47 -14.02 10.37
N LEU A 110 -0.71 -14.10 9.06
CA LEU A 110 -0.04 -15.08 8.22
C LEU A 110 1.37 -14.64 7.86
N ASP A 111 1.51 -13.47 7.23
CA ASP A 111 2.79 -13.00 6.71
C ASP A 111 3.77 -12.72 7.85
N ARG A 112 3.29 -12.13 8.95
CA ARG A 112 4.03 -11.97 10.20
C ARG A 112 4.58 -13.28 10.75
N THR A 113 3.76 -14.32 10.84
CA THR A 113 4.18 -15.63 11.37
C THR A 113 5.19 -16.29 10.45
N THR A 114 4.96 -16.26 9.14
CA THR A 114 5.86 -16.83 8.14
C THR A 114 7.24 -16.17 8.18
N LEU A 115 7.30 -14.84 8.20
CA LEU A 115 8.55 -14.08 8.29
C LEU A 115 9.26 -14.29 9.63
N GLY A 116 8.51 -14.31 10.75
CA GLY A 116 9.05 -14.57 12.07
C GLY A 116 9.61 -15.99 12.24
N GLY A 117 8.98 -16.97 11.60
CA GLY A 117 9.39 -18.38 11.61
C GLY A 117 10.54 -18.72 10.66
N GLY A 118 10.99 -17.77 9.83
CA GLY A 118 12.07 -17.99 8.84
C GLY A 118 11.65 -18.87 7.67
N ALA A 119 10.35 -19.04 7.44
CA ALA A 119 9.83 -19.75 6.27
C ALA A 119 9.93 -18.88 5.01
N GLU A 120 9.97 -19.53 3.85
CA GLU A 120 9.94 -18.84 2.57
C GLU A 120 8.60 -18.10 2.44
N CYS A 121 8.70 -16.79 2.19
CA CYS A 121 7.56 -15.90 2.09
C CYS A 121 7.62 -15.19 0.73
N ASP A 122 6.46 -15.04 0.08
CA ASP A 122 6.38 -14.23 -1.13
C ASP A 122 6.48 -12.74 -0.79
N VAL A 123 7.69 -12.23 -0.98
CA VAL A 123 8.05 -10.84 -0.72
C VAL A 123 7.22 -9.88 -1.56
N ASP A 124 6.90 -10.22 -2.81
CA ASP A 124 6.18 -9.33 -3.71
C ASP A 124 4.74 -9.14 -3.24
N MET A 125 4.08 -10.22 -2.83
CA MET A 125 2.74 -10.17 -2.26
C MET A 125 2.71 -9.41 -0.93
N VAL A 126 3.69 -9.63 -0.04
CA VAL A 126 3.79 -8.90 1.22
C VAL A 126 3.95 -7.40 0.97
N LEU A 127 4.86 -7.01 0.09
CA LEU A 127 5.09 -5.60 -0.23
C LEU A 127 3.88 -4.97 -0.94
N LEU A 128 3.19 -5.71 -1.81
CA LEU A 128 1.94 -5.24 -2.43
C LEU A 128 0.88 -4.94 -1.36
N LYS A 129 0.67 -5.87 -0.42
CA LYS A 129 -0.26 -5.68 0.71
C LYS A 129 0.13 -4.47 1.55
N LEU A 130 1.42 -4.33 1.90
CA LEU A 130 1.92 -3.19 2.68
C LEU A 130 1.65 -1.84 1.99
N ASN A 131 1.86 -1.77 0.67
CA ASN A 131 1.52 -0.57 -0.10
C ASN A 131 0.01 -0.28 -0.08
N LEU A 132 -0.85 -1.27 -0.34
CA LEU A 132 -2.31 -1.09 -0.34
C LEU A 132 -2.85 -0.72 1.04
N VAL A 133 -2.37 -1.38 2.10
CA VAL A 133 -2.74 -1.06 3.50
C VAL A 133 -2.22 0.32 3.91
N GLY A 134 -1.03 0.71 3.47
CA GLY A 134 -0.50 2.06 3.65
C GLY A 134 -1.39 3.13 3.01
N ILE A 135 -1.83 2.89 1.78
CA ILE A 135 -2.75 3.80 1.07
C ILE A 135 -4.10 3.87 1.76
N ARG A 136 -4.65 2.73 2.20
CA ARG A 136 -5.88 2.71 2.98
C ARG A 136 -5.73 3.52 4.26
N ALA A 137 -4.65 3.33 5.02
CA ALA A 137 -4.36 4.09 6.23
C ALA A 137 -4.30 5.61 5.95
N MET A 138 -3.69 6.03 4.83
CA MET A 138 -3.65 7.45 4.45
C MET A 138 -5.04 8.04 4.23
N ILE A 139 -5.94 7.25 3.62
CA ILE A 139 -7.28 7.69 3.27
C ILE A 139 -8.22 7.64 4.48
N THR A 140 -8.22 6.56 5.26
CA THR A 140 -9.20 6.37 6.35
C THR A 140 -8.70 6.77 7.73
N ARG A 141 -7.41 7.06 7.88
CA ARG A 141 -6.78 7.34 9.18
C ARG A 141 -6.95 6.20 10.19
N ASP A 142 -6.97 4.95 9.71
CA ASP A 142 -7.10 3.77 10.56
C ASP A 142 -5.77 3.44 11.25
N LEU A 143 -5.74 3.58 12.58
CA LEU A 143 -4.57 3.31 13.41
C LEU A 143 -4.13 1.85 13.37
N ARG A 144 -5.06 0.89 13.21
CA ARG A 144 -4.73 -0.54 13.16
C ARG A 144 -3.86 -0.86 11.95
N MET A 145 -4.11 -0.15 10.85
CA MET A 145 -3.32 -0.28 9.63
C MET A 145 -1.95 0.36 9.80
N LEU A 146 -1.87 1.52 10.45
CA LEU A 146 -0.58 2.14 10.79
C LEU A 146 0.27 1.24 11.69
N ASP A 147 -0.34 0.63 12.71
CA ASP A 147 0.33 -0.30 13.62
C ASP A 147 0.88 -1.53 12.87
N ALA A 148 0.16 -2.03 11.88
CA ALA A 148 0.68 -3.08 11.02
C ALA A 148 1.92 -2.62 10.25
N LEU A 149 1.91 -1.42 9.67
CA LEU A 149 3.07 -0.88 8.95
C LEU A 149 4.27 -0.68 9.90
N ASN A 150 4.04 -0.19 11.12
CA ASN A 150 5.06 -0.04 12.16
C ASN A 150 5.73 -1.39 12.46
N TYR A 151 4.95 -2.46 12.64
CA TYR A 151 5.48 -3.80 12.88
C TYR A 151 6.45 -4.26 11.78
N PHE A 152 6.07 -4.07 10.52
CA PHE A 152 6.92 -4.44 9.38
C PHE A 152 8.16 -3.55 9.25
N TYR A 153 8.05 -2.27 9.62
CA TYR A 153 9.19 -1.36 9.66
C TYR A 153 10.20 -1.77 10.76
N GLU A 154 9.72 -2.27 11.88
CA GLU A 154 10.54 -2.68 13.03
C GLU A 154 11.10 -4.11 12.94
N LEU A 155 10.94 -4.79 11.79
CA LEU A 155 11.47 -6.14 11.62
C LEU A 155 12.99 -6.18 11.84
N PRO A 156 13.52 -7.30 12.38
CA PRO A 156 14.97 -7.51 12.47
C PRO A 156 15.65 -7.40 11.11
N ARG A 157 16.88 -6.85 11.08
CA ARG A 157 17.67 -6.60 9.86
C ARG A 157 17.77 -7.80 8.92
N ARG A 158 17.82 -9.03 9.45
CA ARG A 158 17.86 -10.26 8.64
C ARG A 158 16.63 -10.44 7.75
N LEU A 159 15.44 -10.07 8.25
CA LEU A 159 14.18 -10.20 7.52
C LEU A 159 14.01 -9.07 6.50
N TRP A 160 14.55 -7.89 6.80
CA TRP A 160 14.66 -6.79 5.85
C TRP A 160 15.45 -7.15 4.59
N THR A 161 16.47 -8.00 4.71
CA THR A 161 17.23 -8.47 3.55
C THR A 161 16.33 -9.20 2.56
N SER A 162 15.37 -10.00 3.04
CA SER A 162 14.40 -10.67 2.18
C SER A 162 13.50 -9.68 1.46
N LEU A 163 13.00 -8.65 2.17
CA LEU A 163 12.15 -7.62 1.56
C LEU A 163 12.87 -6.80 0.47
N ARG A 164 14.21 -6.73 0.49
CA ARG A 164 15.00 -6.07 -0.56
C ARG A 164 15.03 -6.82 -1.89
N ALA A 165 14.45 -8.02 -1.97
CA ALA A 165 14.31 -8.75 -3.23
C ALA A 165 13.51 -7.95 -4.27
N ASN A 166 12.55 -7.12 -3.83
CA ASN A 166 11.82 -6.18 -4.68
C ASN A 166 12.00 -4.73 -4.20
N PRO A 167 13.10 -4.07 -4.61
CA PRO A 167 13.45 -2.75 -4.10
C PRO A 167 12.43 -1.67 -4.48
N ARG A 168 11.69 -1.84 -5.58
CA ARG A 168 10.71 -0.86 -6.04
C ARG A 168 9.49 -0.81 -5.11
N LEU A 169 8.82 -1.94 -4.89
CA LEU A 169 7.65 -1.98 -4.00
C LEU A 169 8.04 -1.64 -2.56
N LEU A 170 9.23 -2.04 -2.13
CA LEU A 170 9.77 -1.68 -0.82
C LEU A 170 9.91 -0.16 -0.67
N VAL A 171 10.50 0.51 -1.66
CA VAL A 171 10.70 1.96 -1.61
C VAL A 171 9.40 2.73 -1.69
N PHE A 172 8.44 2.29 -2.53
CA PHE A 172 7.11 2.91 -2.54
C PHE A 172 6.42 2.80 -1.18
N TRP A 173 6.49 1.63 -0.55
CA TRP A 173 5.93 1.45 0.78
C TRP A 173 6.61 2.35 1.82
N LEU A 174 7.94 2.42 1.81
CA LEU A 174 8.70 3.28 2.72
C LEU A 174 8.34 4.76 2.55
N CYS A 175 8.16 5.22 1.32
CA CYS A 175 7.74 6.59 1.06
C CYS A 175 6.32 6.83 1.58
N ILE A 176 5.36 5.95 1.25
CA ILE A 176 3.98 6.03 1.77
C ILE A 176 3.96 6.04 3.29
N TYR A 177 4.74 5.17 3.93
CA TYR A 177 4.89 5.11 5.37
C TYR A 177 5.48 6.40 5.95
N ALA A 178 6.49 7.00 5.31
CA ALA A 178 7.03 8.30 5.71
C ALA A 178 5.97 9.42 5.60
N GLN A 179 5.15 9.44 4.55
CA GLN A 179 4.04 10.40 4.43
C GLN A 179 3.02 10.23 5.56
N LEU A 180 2.70 8.98 5.91
CA LEU A 180 1.81 8.66 7.02
C LEU A 180 2.36 9.26 8.33
N LEU A 181 3.62 9.00 8.67
CA LEU A 181 4.23 9.52 9.90
C LEU A 181 4.29 11.06 9.96
N ARG A 182 4.25 11.72 8.81
CA ARG A 182 4.27 13.19 8.70
C ARG A 182 2.88 13.81 8.62
N THR A 183 1.79 13.05 8.52
CA THR A 183 0.46 13.65 8.45
C THR A 183 0.08 14.22 9.84
N PRO A 184 -0.22 15.52 9.96
CA PRO A 184 -0.50 16.19 11.24
C PRO A 184 -1.61 15.55 12.07
N ASP A 185 -2.66 15.05 11.41
CA ASP A 185 -3.87 14.53 12.06
C ASP A 185 -3.65 13.24 12.86
N TRP A 186 -2.58 12.47 12.62
CA TRP A 186 -2.29 11.25 13.39
C TRP A 186 -1.94 11.53 14.85
N GLN A 187 -1.40 12.71 15.14
CA GLN A 187 -1.08 13.12 16.50
C GLN A 187 -2.34 13.40 17.32
N GLN A 188 -3.45 13.77 16.67
CA GLN A 188 -4.74 14.01 17.34
C GLN A 188 -5.58 12.74 17.50
N CYS A 189 -5.35 11.70 16.69
CA CYS A 189 -5.94 10.38 16.88
C CYS A 189 -5.24 9.54 17.97
N ARG A 190 -4.06 9.99 18.45
CA ARG A 190 -3.44 9.43 19.66
C ARG A 190 -4.18 9.96 20.88
N LEU A 191 -5.11 9.14 21.38
CA LEU A 191 -5.78 9.19 22.68
C LEU A 191 -7.04 10.08 22.78
N PRO A 192 -8.03 9.60 23.56
CA PRO A 192 -8.06 9.80 25.01
C PRO A 192 -7.30 8.74 25.82
#